data_AF-A0A7C5L846-F1
#
_entry.id   AF-A0A7C5L846-F1
#
_cell.length_a   1.000
_cell.length_b   1.000
_cell.length_c   1.000
_cell.angle_alpha   90.00
_cell.angle_beta   90.00
_cell.angle_gamma   90.00
#
_symmetry.space_group_name_H-M   'P 1'
#
loop_
_entity.id
_entity.type
_entity.pdbx_description
1 polymer ?
#
loop_
_entity_poly.entity_id
_entity_poly.type
_entity_poly.pdbx_seq_one_letter_code
_entity_poly.pdbx_strand_id
1 'polypeptide(L)'
;MRIFLRLESDIPPTLTKYGKMRIPPAALPLLAGKRKNINLRFGSERLTLKIDRYGRTTLPANVASESRGKSKMIIEMKDSEVTLEFQ
;
A
#
# COMPACT_ATOMS: atom_id res chain seq x y z
N MET A 1 -3.60 -20.77 6.46
CA MET A 1 -3.34 -19.33 6.30
C MET A 1 -4.49 -18.72 5.52
N ARG A 2 -5.15 -17.67 6.03
CA ARG A 2 -6.32 -17.08 5.36
C ARG A 2 -5.97 -15.67 4.88
N ILE A 3 -5.82 -15.52 3.57
CA ILE A 3 -5.67 -14.20 2.95
C ILE A 3 -7.06 -13.56 2.95
N PHE A 4 -7.17 -12.39 3.59
CA PHE A 4 -8.44 -11.66 3.67
C PHE A 4 -8.65 -10.72 2.49
N LEU A 5 -7.56 -10.16 1.97
CA LEU A 5 -7.58 -9.28 0.81
C LEU A 5 -6.21 -9.32 0.12
N ARG A 6 -6.21 -9.41 -1.21
CA ARG A 6 -5.02 -9.19 -2.03
C ARG A 6 -5.39 -8.24 -3.17
N LEU A 7 -4.72 -7.10 -3.21
CA LEU A 7 -4.83 -6.12 -4.27
C LEU A 7 -3.55 -6.17 -5.09
N GLU A 8 -3.67 -6.53 -6.35
CA GLU A 8 -2.58 -6.53 -7.30
C GLU A 8 -2.87 -5.47 -8.36
N SER A 9 -1.87 -4.63 -8.62
CA SER A 9 -1.97 -3.50 -9.54
C SER A 9 -0.64 -3.31 -10.25
N ASP A 10 -0.68 -2.82 -11.48
CA ASP A 10 0.51 -2.22 -12.08
C ASP A 10 0.99 -1.04 -11.24
N ILE A 11 2.30 -0.84 -11.16
CA ILE A 11 2.87 0.29 -10.44
C ILE A 11 2.53 1.57 -11.20
N PRO A 12 1.76 2.51 -10.62
CA PRO A 12 1.41 3.73 -11.32
C PRO A 12 2.67 4.60 -11.47
N PRO A 13 2.85 5.29 -12.61
CA PRO A 13 4.03 6.15 -12.82
C PRO A 13 4.22 7.22 -11.74
N THR A 14 3.12 7.64 -11.09
CA THR A 14 3.13 8.59 -9.98
C THR A 14 3.76 8.04 -8.71
N LEU A 15 3.72 6.72 -8.50
CA LEU A 15 4.36 6.07 -7.36
C LEU A 15 5.87 6.09 -7.55
N THR A 16 6.35 5.70 -8.73
CA THR A 16 7.79 5.71 -9.04
C THR A 16 8.38 7.12 -9.04
N LYS A 17 7.63 8.12 -9.52
CA LYS A 17 8.11 9.52 -9.59
C LYS A 17 7.93 10.32 -8.31
N TYR A 18 6.82 10.10 -7.58
CA TYR A 18 6.40 10.98 -6.48
C TYR A 18 6.01 10.23 -5.20
N GLY A 19 6.11 8.90 -5.17
CA GLY A 19 5.60 8.07 -4.08
C GLY A 19 4.08 8.06 -3.97
N LYS A 20 3.35 8.66 -4.92
CA LYS A 20 1.91 8.86 -4.81
C LYS A 20 1.14 7.67 -5.38
N MET A 21 0.19 7.17 -4.59
CA MET A 21 -0.67 6.07 -4.98
C MET A 21 -2.10 6.25 -4.46
N ARG A 22 -3.01 5.45 -5.00
CA ARG A 22 -4.42 5.44 -4.62
C ARG A 22 -4.84 4.03 -4.25
N ILE A 23 -5.46 3.91 -3.09
CA ILE A 23 -6.07 2.67 -2.61
C ILE A 23 -7.56 2.71 -2.98
N PRO A 24 -8.10 1.64 -3.59
CA PRO A 24 -9.52 1.56 -3.92
C PRO A 24 -10.40 1.84 -2.70
N PRO A 25 -11.46 2.66 -2.82
CA PRO A 25 -12.36 2.97 -1.70
C PRO A 25 -12.95 1.73 -1.03
N ALA A 26 -13.23 0.68 -1.81
CA ALA A 26 -13.74 -0.60 -1.31
C ALA A 26 -12.77 -1.32 -0.36
N ALA A 27 -11.46 -1.08 -0.49
CA ALA A 27 -10.44 -1.70 0.36
C ALA A 27 -10.11 -0.86 1.61
N LEU A 28 -10.48 0.43 1.65
CA LEU A 28 -10.16 1.30 2.77
C LEU A 28 -10.73 0.83 4.12
N PRO A 29 -12.00 0.37 4.23
CA PRO A 29 -12.53 -0.12 5.49
C PRO A 29 -11.78 -1.36 6.01
N LEU A 30 -11.23 -2.16 5.10
CA LEU A 30 -10.48 -3.38 5.44
C LEU A 30 -9.05 -3.04 5.87
N LEU A 31 -8.39 -2.12 5.16
CA LEU A 31 -6.97 -1.81 5.36
C LEU A 31 -6.73 -0.75 6.45
N ALA A 32 -7.57 0.29 6.51
CA ALA A 32 -7.41 1.43 7.42
C ALA A 32 -8.34 1.35 8.64
N GLY A 33 -9.39 0.54 8.57
CA GLY A 33 -10.46 0.52 9.58
C GLY A 33 -11.15 1.88 9.70
N LYS A 34 -11.51 2.26 10.93
CA LYS A 34 -12.15 3.56 11.23
C LYS A 34 -11.16 4.73 11.26
N ARG A 35 -9.86 4.46 11.24
CA ARG A 35 -8.80 5.48 11.30
C ARG A 35 -8.32 5.73 9.87
N LYS A 36 -8.11 6.98 9.46
CA LYS A 36 -7.64 7.30 8.10
C LYS A 36 -6.14 6.96 7.89
N ASN A 37 -5.65 5.92 8.58
CA ASN A 37 -4.26 5.50 8.58
C ASN A 37 -4.19 4.01 8.27
N ILE A 38 -3.32 3.59 7.35
CA ILE A 38 -2.95 2.19 7.14
C ILE A 38 -1.62 1.93 7.82
N ASN A 39 -1.59 0.93 8.70
CA ASN A 39 -0.35 0.37 9.19
C ASN A 39 0.03 -0.77 8.27
N LEU A 40 1.10 -0.61 7.52
CA LEU A 40 1.61 -1.63 6.62
C LEU A 40 3.04 -2.00 6.95
N ARG A 41 3.41 -3.19 6.53
CA ARG A 41 4.77 -3.71 6.60
C ARG A 41 5.37 -3.77 5.21
N PHE A 42 6.57 -3.25 5.09
CA PHE A 42 7.37 -3.31 3.87
C PHE A 42 8.71 -3.98 4.23
N GLY A 43 8.86 -5.25 3.88
CA GLY A 43 10.00 -6.06 4.35
C GLY A 43 10.08 -6.13 5.88
N SER A 44 11.16 -5.58 6.46
CA SER A 44 11.35 -5.47 7.91
C SER A 44 10.80 -4.16 8.51
N GLU A 45 10.40 -3.20 7.68
CA GLU A 45 9.93 -1.89 8.14
C GLU A 45 8.43 -1.87 8.39
N ARG A 46 8.00 -1.18 9.46
CA ARG A 46 6.59 -0.85 9.73
C ARG A 46 6.34 0.61 9.41
N LEU A 47 5.33 0.86 8.59
CA LEU A 47 4.99 2.18 8.08
C LEU A 47 3.53 2.50 8.38
N THR A 48 3.28 3.74 8.80
CA THR A 48 1.93 4.26 8.94
C THR A 48 1.66 5.27 7.83
N LEU A 49 0.81 4.90 6.89
CA LEU A 49 0.41 5.75 5.78
C LEU A 49 -0.88 6.49 6.11
N LYS A 50 -0.85 7.82 6.06
CA LYS A 50 -2.06 8.64 6.14
C LYS A 50 -2.79 8.64 4.79
N ILE A 51 -4.10 8.49 4.85
CA ILE A 51 -4.96 8.45 3.67
C ILE A 51 -5.92 9.65 3.71
N ASP A 52 -6.11 10.28 2.56
CA ASP A 52 -7.12 11.32 2.40
C ASP A 52 -8.54 10.75 2.20
N ARG A 53 -9.53 11.64 2.05
CA ARG A 53 -10.93 11.24 1.80
C ARG A 53 -11.15 10.52 0.46
N TYR A 54 -10.17 10.50 -0.43
CA TYR A 54 -10.25 9.91 -1.77
C TYR A 54 -9.44 8.61 -1.91
N GLY A 55 -8.86 8.12 -0.81
CA GLY A 55 -8.01 6.93 -0.83
C GLY A 55 -6.58 7.21 -1.29
N ARG A 56 -6.15 8.47 -1.39
CA ARG A 56 -4.80 8.82 -1.83
C ARG A 56 -3.84 8.79 -0.65
N THR A 57 -2.63 8.30 -0.91
CA THR A 57 -1.56 8.28 0.06
C THR A 57 -0.20 8.45 -0.63
N THR A 58 0.82 8.74 0.17
CA THR A 58 2.20 8.95 -0.28
C THR A 58 3.11 7.99 0.47
N LEU A 59 3.84 7.16 -0.27
CA LEU A 59 4.87 6.30 0.26
C LEU A 59 6.13 7.11 0.60
N PRO A 60 6.85 6.71 1.66
CA PRO A 60 8.20 7.19 1.93
C PRO A 60 9.13 7.03 0.71
N ALA A 61 10.09 7.93 0.56
CA ALA A 61 10.98 7.95 -0.60
C ALA A 61 11.80 6.64 -0.75
N ASN A 62 12.26 6.06 0.36
CA ASN A 62 12.98 4.78 0.38
C ASN A 62 12.12 3.61 -0.14
N VAL A 63 10.83 3.60 0.17
CA VAL A 63 9.89 2.57 -0.32
C VAL A 63 9.56 2.81 -1.78
N ALA A 64 9.31 4.06 -2.17
CA ALA A 64 9.00 4.41 -3.55
C ALA A 64 10.17 4.10 -4.50
N SER A 65 11.43 4.23 -4.05
CA SER A 65 12.59 3.85 -4.87
C SER A 65 12.66 2.36 -5.17
N GLU A 66 12.21 1.49 -4.27
CA GLU A 66 12.16 0.03 -4.47
C GLU A 66 11.17 -0.39 -5.57
N SER A 67 10.21 0.49 -5.91
CA SER A 67 9.30 0.26 -7.04
C SER A 67 9.98 0.41 -8.42
N ARG A 68 11.19 0.98 -8.48
CA ARG A 68 11.88 1.23 -9.75
C ARG A 68 12.32 -0.09 -10.39
N GLY A 69 11.96 -0.28 -11.66
CA GLY A 69 12.25 -1.52 -12.38
C GLY A 69 11.34 -2.69 -12.00
N LYS A 70 10.35 -2.46 -11.13
CA LYS A 70 9.29 -3.42 -10.80
C LYS A 70 8.07 -3.14 -11.68
N SER A 71 7.29 -4.17 -11.90
CA SER A 71 6.09 -4.12 -12.75
C SER A 71 4.81 -3.98 -11.93
N LYS A 72 4.76 -4.68 -10.79
CA LYS A 72 3.56 -4.85 -10.00
C LYS A 72 3.76 -4.43 -8.56
N MET A 73 2.67 -3.94 -7.98
CA MET A 73 2.53 -3.67 -6.57
C MET A 73 1.44 -4.55 -6.01
N ILE A 74 1.73 -5.19 -4.88
CA ILE A 74 0.80 -6.06 -4.17
C ILE A 74 0.59 -5.48 -2.77
N ILE A 75 -0.66 -5.19 -2.44
CA ILE A 75 -1.08 -4.93 -1.06
C ILE A 75 -1.88 -6.14 -0.59
N GLU A 76 -1.42 -6.76 0.48
CA GLU A 76 -2.06 -7.97 1.01
C GLU A 76 -2.42 -7.78 2.47
N MET A 77 -3.56 -8.33 2.88
CA MET A 77 -3.98 -8.39 4.28
C MET A 77 -4.04 -9.85 4.71
N LYS A 78 -3.18 -10.22 5.66
CA LYS A 78 -3.06 -11.55 6.26
C LYS A 78 -3.11 -11.41 7.77
N ASP A 79 -4.02 -12.15 8.43
CA ASP A 79 -4.11 -12.21 9.89
C ASP A 79 -4.07 -10.81 10.58
N SER A 80 -4.78 -9.84 9.98
CA SER A 80 -4.84 -8.43 10.40
C SER A 80 -3.56 -7.59 10.21
N GLU A 81 -2.53 -8.14 9.57
CA GLU A 81 -1.35 -7.41 9.11
C GLU A 81 -1.50 -7.05 7.62
N VAL A 82 -1.21 -5.80 7.27
CA VAL A 82 -1.17 -5.34 5.88
C VAL A 82 0.29 -5.34 5.42
N THR A 83 0.58 -5.97 4.30
CA THR A 83 1.92 -5.98 3.68
C THR A 83 1.87 -5.27 2.32
N LEU A 84 3.00 -4.67 1.97
CA LEU A 84 3.24 -4.07 0.65
C LEU A 84 4.46 -4.75 0.04
N GLU A 85 4.33 -5.19 -1.21
CA GLU A 85 5.40 -5.80 -1.99
C GLU A 85 5.45 -5.23 -3.41
N PHE A 86 6.66 -5.18 -3.99
CA PHE A 86 6.87 -4.83 -5.39
C PHE A 86 7.51 -6.01 -6.15
N GLN A 87 6.96 -6.36 -7.30
CA GLN A 87 7.39 -7.49 -8.14
C GLN A 87 7.78 -7.04 -9.56
#